data_AF-T5LDQ1-F1
#
_entry.id   AF-T5LDQ1-F1
#
_cell.length_a   1.000
_cell.length_b   1.000
_cell.length_c   1.000
_cell.angle_alpha   90.00
_cell.angle_beta   90.00
_cell.angle_gamma   90.00
#
_symmetry.space_group_name_H-M   'P 1'
#
loop_
_entity.id
_entity.type
_entity.pdbx_description
1 polymer ?
#
loop_
_entity_poly.entity_id
_entity_poly.type
_entity_poly.pdbx_seq_one_letter_code
_entity_poly.pdbx_strand_id
1 'polypeptide(L)'
;MSNEDTKHIEEIRAHPNQIIDCKVLESKGIDSIRSTIYFMGVELTGGSESTKPYNECFFGTLDPKDSHIGLDTLKPIYHLISETDYDTKDSKESFTQTLQIFLNNSTLTILNYSLLDSSLNIKLECKSIESKEILEKEQTQREQQKQDSKMSDSLLIAYNNTESKKVAQ
;
A
#
# COMPACT_ATOMS: atom_id res chain seq x y z
N MET A 1 16.70 17.89 -21.00
CA MET A 1 16.30 18.20 -19.62
C MET A 1 15.02 17.40 -19.38
N SER A 2 15.10 16.29 -18.66
CA SER A 2 13.90 15.56 -18.24
C SER A 2 13.20 16.44 -17.20
N ASN A 3 11.91 16.71 -17.39
CA ASN A 3 11.10 17.18 -16.28
C ASN A 3 11.19 16.09 -15.21
N GLU A 4 11.87 16.36 -14.09
CA GLU A 4 11.61 15.59 -12.89
C GLU A 4 10.14 15.86 -12.54
N ASP A 5 9.28 14.90 -12.84
CA ASP A 5 7.87 14.90 -12.46
C ASP A 5 7.79 15.14 -10.96
N THR A 6 7.55 16.40 -10.58
CA THR A 6 7.59 16.82 -9.20
C THR A 6 6.26 16.38 -8.60
N LYS A 7 6.25 15.20 -7.97
CA LYS A 7 5.05 14.72 -7.29
C LYS A 7 4.55 15.76 -6.29
N HIS A 8 3.25 16.04 -6.33
CA HIS A 8 2.59 17.00 -5.47
C HIS A 8 2.11 16.33 -4.19
N ILE A 9 2.36 16.97 -3.06
CA ILE A 9 1.83 16.56 -1.77
C ILE A 9 0.47 17.21 -1.62
N GLU A 10 -0.56 16.43 -1.32
CA GLU A 10 -1.92 16.91 -1.17
C GLU A 10 -2.52 16.58 0.19
N GLU A 11 -3.53 17.37 0.57
CA GLU A 11 -4.50 17.01 1.59
C GLU A 11 -5.76 16.45 0.92
N ILE A 12 -5.94 15.15 1.00
CA ILE A 12 -7.05 14.45 0.36
C ILE A 12 -8.24 14.42 1.32
N ARG A 13 -9.40 14.86 0.86
CA ARG A 13 -10.65 14.78 1.63
C ARG A 13 -11.53 13.68 1.08
N ALA A 14 -11.64 12.60 1.83
CA ALA A 14 -12.44 11.44 1.47
C ALA A 14 -13.88 11.55 1.98
N HIS A 15 -14.80 11.03 1.19
CA HIS A 15 -16.22 10.97 1.48
C HIS A 15 -16.66 9.54 1.87
N PRO A 16 -17.79 9.38 2.58
CA PRO A 16 -18.37 8.07 2.87
C PRO A 16 -18.51 7.19 1.63
N ASN A 17 -18.12 5.92 1.78
CA ASN A 17 -18.15 4.86 0.77
C ASN A 17 -17.29 5.12 -0.47
N GLN A 18 -16.34 6.06 -0.38
CA GLN A 18 -15.39 6.32 -1.45
C GLN A 18 -14.34 5.22 -1.54
N ILE A 19 -13.87 4.99 -2.76
CA ILE A 19 -12.71 4.17 -3.06
C ILE A 19 -11.60 5.10 -3.57
N ILE A 20 -10.42 5.00 -2.98
CA ILE A 20 -9.20 5.70 -3.39
C ILE A 20 -8.19 4.64 -3.78
N ASP A 21 -7.51 4.83 -4.91
CA ASP A 21 -6.43 3.94 -5.34
C ASP A 21 -5.13 4.72 -5.37
N CYS A 22 -4.15 4.30 -4.57
CA CYS A 22 -2.82 4.93 -4.50
C CYS A 22 -2.12 4.98 -5.86
N LYS A 23 -2.29 3.96 -6.72
CA LYS A 23 -1.72 3.97 -8.08
C LYS A 23 -2.38 5.02 -8.97
N VAL A 24 -3.69 5.22 -8.81
CA VAL A 24 -4.41 6.29 -9.52
C VAL A 24 -3.93 7.67 -9.05
N LEU A 25 -3.67 7.86 -7.75
CA LEU A 25 -3.08 9.09 -7.23
C LEU A 25 -1.69 9.34 -7.84
N GLU A 26 -0.82 8.32 -7.83
CA GLU A 26 0.52 8.40 -8.39
C GLU A 26 0.52 8.74 -9.88
N SER A 27 -0.38 8.14 -10.66
CA SER A 27 -0.53 8.46 -12.10
C SER A 27 -0.97 9.90 -12.37
N LYS A 28 -1.58 10.56 -11.38
CA LYS A 28 -1.95 11.99 -11.42
C LYS A 28 -0.84 12.90 -10.91
N GLY A 29 0.31 12.34 -10.57
CA GLY A 29 1.43 13.07 -9.98
C GLY A 29 1.25 13.38 -8.51
N ILE A 30 0.34 12.71 -7.79
CA ILE A 30 0.18 12.90 -6.34
C ILE A 30 1.13 11.95 -5.60
N ASP A 31 1.83 12.47 -4.60
CA ASP A 31 2.69 11.69 -3.72
C ASP A 31 1.85 10.86 -2.74
N SER A 32 1.59 9.59 -3.08
CA SER A 32 0.83 8.64 -2.27
C SER A 32 1.49 8.25 -0.96
N ILE A 33 2.73 8.67 -0.68
CA ILE A 33 3.45 8.37 0.56
C ILE A 33 3.31 9.55 1.52
N ARG A 34 3.56 10.76 1.02
CA ARG A 34 3.64 11.99 1.83
C ARG A 34 2.34 12.77 1.91
N SER A 35 1.38 12.52 1.03
CA SER A 35 0.05 13.15 1.11
C SER A 35 -0.70 12.66 2.33
N THR A 36 -1.49 13.55 2.94
CA THR A 36 -2.32 13.22 4.09
C THR A 36 -3.76 13.03 3.63
N ILE A 37 -4.50 12.15 4.30
CA ILE A 37 -5.91 11.91 4.02
C ILE A 37 -6.79 12.15 5.25
N TYR A 38 -7.91 12.83 5.01
CA TYR A 38 -8.96 13.10 5.97
C TYR A 38 -10.22 12.34 5.58
N PHE A 39 -10.84 11.63 6.52
CA PHE A 39 -12.12 10.95 6.33
C PHE A 39 -13.14 11.50 7.31
N MET A 40 -14.24 12.05 6.79
CA MET A 40 -15.29 12.70 7.60
C MET A 40 -14.75 13.77 8.57
N GLY A 41 -13.71 14.50 8.16
CA GLY A 41 -13.07 15.54 8.96
C GLY A 41 -12.03 15.05 9.97
N VAL A 42 -11.76 13.74 10.03
CA VAL A 42 -10.73 13.14 10.88
C VAL A 42 -9.50 12.83 10.03
N GLU A 43 -8.33 13.32 10.45
CA GLU A 43 -7.05 12.94 9.85
C GLU A 43 -6.78 11.45 10.13
N LEU A 44 -6.48 10.68 9.09
CA LEU A 44 -6.14 9.27 9.23
C LEU A 44 -4.63 9.14 9.42
N THR A 45 -4.22 8.67 10.59
CA THR A 45 -2.79 8.49 10.93
C THR A 45 -2.43 7.03 11.19
N GLY A 46 -3.43 6.14 11.23
CA GLY A 46 -3.25 4.72 11.50
C GLY A 46 -3.41 4.38 12.99
N GLY A 47 -2.72 3.36 13.46
CA GLY A 47 -2.87 2.92 14.85
C GLY A 47 -2.20 1.60 15.19
N SER A 48 -2.40 1.17 16.44
CA SER A 48 -1.92 -0.11 16.94
C SER A 48 -2.86 -1.23 16.52
N GLU A 49 -2.28 -2.40 16.22
CA GLU A 49 -3.08 -3.60 15.98
C GLU A 49 -3.85 -4.04 17.24
N SER A 50 -5.05 -4.58 17.04
CA SER A 50 -5.87 -5.18 18.08
C SER A 50 -5.10 -6.28 18.82
N THR A 51 -5.38 -6.38 20.11
CA THR A 51 -4.86 -7.46 20.97
C THR A 51 -5.87 -8.57 21.19
N LYS A 52 -7.04 -8.50 20.54
CA LYS A 52 -8.11 -9.50 20.69
C LYS A 52 -7.89 -10.65 19.70
N PRO A 53 -8.17 -11.90 20.12
CA PRO A 53 -8.09 -13.04 19.22
C PRO A 53 -9.09 -12.89 18.07
N TYR A 54 -8.73 -13.39 16.88
CA TYR A 54 -9.56 -13.37 15.67
C TYR A 54 -9.84 -11.96 15.11
N ASN A 55 -9.10 -10.95 15.59
CA ASN A 55 -9.12 -9.58 15.07
C ASN A 55 -7.72 -9.16 14.60
N GLU A 56 -6.91 -10.13 14.20
CA GLU A 56 -5.64 -9.87 13.53
C GLU A 56 -5.89 -8.97 12.31
N CYS A 57 -4.96 -8.08 12.00
CA CYS A 57 -5.07 -7.09 10.92
C CYS A 57 -6.18 -6.01 11.11
N PHE A 58 -6.79 -5.91 12.29
CA PHE A 58 -7.52 -4.71 12.70
C PHE A 58 -6.63 -3.77 13.50
N PHE A 59 -6.67 -2.47 13.19
CA PHE A 59 -5.84 -1.45 13.80
C PHE A 59 -6.67 -0.23 14.20
N GLY A 60 -6.17 0.54 15.17
CA GLY A 60 -6.78 1.80 15.57
C GLY A 60 -6.26 2.30 16.90
N THR A 61 -7.06 3.11 17.57
CA THR A 61 -6.81 3.45 18.98
C THR A 61 -7.24 2.28 19.85
N LEU A 62 -6.33 1.77 20.70
CA LEU A 62 -6.65 0.69 21.63
C LEU A 62 -7.71 1.12 22.65
N ASP A 63 -8.71 0.28 22.87
CA ASP A 63 -9.63 0.38 24.01
C ASP A 63 -9.60 -0.93 24.82
N PRO A 64 -8.88 -0.96 25.95
CA PRO A 64 -8.82 -2.14 26.82
C PRO A 64 -10.19 -2.52 27.41
N LYS A 65 -11.15 -1.60 27.47
CA LYS A 65 -12.50 -1.85 28.00
C LYS A 65 -13.40 -2.50 26.97
N ASP A 66 -13.10 -2.34 25.68
CA ASP A 66 -13.83 -3.03 24.64
C ASP A 66 -13.51 -4.53 24.67
N SER A 67 -14.56 -5.34 24.77
CA SER A 67 -14.44 -6.80 24.87
C SER A 67 -14.45 -7.51 23.52
N HIS A 68 -14.80 -6.82 22.43
CA HIS A 68 -15.06 -7.43 21.14
C HIS A 68 -13.88 -7.31 20.19
N ILE A 69 -13.52 -6.07 19.84
CA ILE A 69 -12.44 -5.75 18.91
C ILE A 69 -11.23 -5.14 19.62
N GLY A 70 -11.37 -4.66 20.85
CA GLY A 70 -10.29 -4.06 21.64
C GLY A 70 -9.81 -2.70 21.12
N LEU A 71 -10.66 -2.03 20.34
CA LEU A 71 -10.39 -0.73 19.70
C LEU A 71 -11.52 0.26 20.04
N ASP A 72 -11.18 1.54 20.11
CA ASP A 72 -12.12 2.63 20.32
C ASP A 72 -12.99 2.82 19.06
N THR A 73 -14.24 2.36 19.13
CA THR A 73 -15.21 2.40 18.01
C THR A 73 -15.71 3.80 17.67
N LEU A 74 -15.36 4.82 18.47
CA LEU A 74 -15.64 6.23 18.15
C LEU A 74 -14.53 6.87 17.29
N LYS A 75 -13.45 6.13 17.04
CA LYS A 75 -12.31 6.56 16.21
C LYS A 75 -12.20 5.69 14.96
N PRO A 76 -11.38 6.10 13.97
CA PRO A 76 -11.13 5.27 12.81
C PRO A 76 -10.59 3.90 13.20
N ILE A 77 -11.24 2.85 12.69
CA ILE A 77 -10.75 1.47 12.76
C ILE A 77 -10.32 1.08 11.35
N TYR A 78 -9.12 0.53 11.23
CA TYR A 78 -8.51 0.13 9.99
C TYR A 78 -8.50 -1.40 9.89
N HIS A 79 -8.89 -1.96 8.77
CA HIS A 79 -8.81 -3.39 8.50
C HIS A 79 -7.95 -3.61 7.26
N LEU A 80 -6.81 -4.25 7.45
CA LEU A 80 -5.87 -4.55 6.40
C LEU A 80 -6.22 -5.89 5.75
N ILE A 81 -6.48 -5.85 4.45
CA ILE A 81 -6.82 -7.02 3.64
C ILE A 81 -5.71 -7.17 2.61
N SER A 82 -5.13 -8.36 2.50
CA SER A 82 -4.16 -8.68 1.46
C SER A 82 -4.74 -9.71 0.50
N GLU A 83 -4.52 -9.49 -0.79
CA GLU A 83 -4.91 -10.42 -1.85
C GLU A 83 -3.68 -10.80 -2.68
N THR A 84 -3.52 -12.10 -2.91
CA THR A 84 -2.55 -12.64 -3.86
C THR A 84 -3.32 -13.19 -5.05
N ASP A 85 -3.10 -12.60 -6.22
CA ASP A 85 -3.58 -13.14 -7.49
C ASP A 85 -2.41 -13.76 -8.26
N TYR A 86 -2.68 -14.88 -8.91
CA TYR A 86 -1.69 -15.67 -9.63
C TYR A 86 -2.01 -15.68 -11.11
N ASP A 87 -1.25 -14.92 -11.90
CA ASP A 87 -1.37 -14.99 -13.35
C ASP A 87 -0.69 -16.27 -13.85
N THR A 88 -1.52 -17.30 -14.08
CA THR A 88 -1.10 -18.60 -14.61
C THR A 88 -0.43 -18.54 -15.98
N LYS A 89 -0.57 -17.45 -16.76
CA LYS A 89 0.05 -17.32 -18.09
C LYS A 89 1.49 -16.85 -18.02
N ASP A 90 1.78 -15.94 -17.09
CA ASP A 90 3.10 -15.33 -16.93
C ASP A 90 3.85 -15.84 -15.69
N SER A 91 3.25 -16.76 -14.92
CA SER A 91 3.75 -17.23 -13.61
C SER A 91 4.07 -16.07 -12.67
N LYS A 92 3.32 -14.97 -12.79
CA LYS A 92 3.52 -13.75 -12.01
C LYS A 92 2.53 -13.69 -10.87
N GLU A 93 3.07 -13.58 -9.67
CA GLU A 93 2.30 -13.31 -8.47
C GLU A 93 2.10 -11.78 -8.34
N SER A 94 0.84 -11.36 -8.31
CA SER A 94 0.50 -9.99 -7.95
C SER A 94 -0.08 -9.96 -6.54
N PHE A 95 0.69 -9.41 -5.63
CA PHE A 95 0.30 -9.11 -4.27
C PHE A 95 -0.21 -7.67 -4.20
N THR A 96 -1.40 -7.48 -3.62
CA THR A 96 -1.97 -6.15 -3.38
C THR A 96 -2.59 -6.11 -1.99
N GLN A 97 -2.68 -4.90 -1.44
CA GLN A 97 -3.27 -4.67 -0.14
C GLN A 97 -4.35 -3.61 -0.26
N THR A 98 -5.45 -3.86 0.44
CA THR A 98 -6.59 -2.97 0.60
C THR A 98 -6.71 -2.60 2.07
N LEU A 99 -6.79 -1.31 2.36
CA LEU A 99 -7.10 -0.82 3.69
C LEU A 99 -8.54 -0.32 3.73
N GLN A 100 -9.38 -0.98 4.52
CA GLN A 100 -10.73 -0.51 4.83
C GLN A 100 -10.71 0.31 6.11
N ILE A 101 -11.36 1.46 6.13
CA ILE A 101 -11.44 2.36 7.27
C ILE A 101 -12.90 2.54 7.64
N PHE A 102 -13.24 2.20 8.88
CA PHE A 102 -14.57 2.34 9.45
C PHE A 102 -14.62 3.51 10.40
N LEU A 103 -15.57 4.42 10.20
CA LEU A 103 -15.81 5.57 11.08
C LEU A 103 -17.28 5.99 10.97
N ASN A 104 -17.98 6.15 12.10
CA ASN A 104 -19.36 6.66 12.15
C ASN A 104 -20.31 5.94 11.16
N ASN A 105 -20.27 4.60 11.13
CA ASN A 105 -21.05 3.74 10.22
C ASN A 105 -20.79 3.98 8.72
N SER A 106 -19.70 4.65 8.39
CA SER A 106 -19.25 4.86 7.01
C SER A 106 -17.94 4.10 6.79
N THR A 107 -17.72 3.72 5.54
CA THR A 107 -16.50 3.04 5.12
C THR A 107 -15.73 3.90 4.13
N LEU A 108 -14.41 3.90 4.21
CA LEU A 108 -13.50 4.34 3.15
C LEU A 108 -12.63 3.16 2.76
N THR A 109 -12.41 2.97 1.46
CA THR A 109 -11.54 1.91 0.95
C THR A 109 -10.33 2.53 0.26
N ILE A 110 -9.13 2.13 0.66
CA ILE A 110 -7.87 2.49 0.01
C ILE A 110 -7.30 1.24 -0.66
N LEU A 111 -7.25 1.24 -1.99
CA LEU A 111 -6.64 0.19 -2.80
C LEU A 111 -5.15 0.48 -3.02
N ASN A 112 -4.38 -0.59 -3.21
CA ASN A 112 -2.93 -0.53 -3.40
C ASN A 112 -2.23 0.23 -2.24
N TYR A 113 -2.71 0.00 -1.02
CA TYR A 113 -2.05 0.49 0.18
C TYR A 113 -0.69 -0.23 0.33
N SER A 114 0.34 0.49 0.75
CA SER A 114 1.67 -0.06 1.05
C SER A 114 1.90 0.03 2.54
N LEU A 115 2.05 -1.12 3.21
CA LEU A 115 2.46 -1.17 4.62
C LEU A 115 3.88 -0.64 4.77
N LEU A 116 4.78 -1.00 3.84
CA LEU A 116 6.18 -0.59 3.89
C LEU A 116 6.36 0.93 3.80
N ASP A 117 5.56 1.57 2.96
CA ASP A 117 5.66 3.02 2.74
C ASP A 117 4.65 3.80 3.59
N SER A 118 3.74 3.11 4.30
CA SER A 118 2.67 3.74 5.08
C SER A 118 1.87 4.72 4.21
N SER A 119 1.31 4.22 3.10
CA SER A 119 0.64 5.04 2.11
C SER A 119 -0.36 6.02 2.75
N LEU A 120 -0.38 7.24 2.21
CA LEU A 120 -1.19 8.37 2.64
C LEU A 120 -0.89 8.80 4.08
N ASN A 121 0.35 8.56 4.52
CA ASN A 121 0.83 8.81 5.87
C ASN A 121 0.00 8.08 6.97
N ILE A 122 -0.61 6.95 6.62
CA ILE A 122 -1.32 6.08 7.56
C ILE A 122 -0.34 5.01 8.03
N LYS A 123 -0.01 4.97 9.31
CA LYS A 123 0.97 4.03 9.87
C LYS A 123 0.30 2.97 10.73
N LEU A 124 0.45 1.71 10.35
CA LEU A 124 -0.10 0.56 11.07
C LEU A 124 1.00 -0.17 11.84
N GLU A 125 0.80 -0.41 13.15
CA GLU A 125 1.77 -1.17 13.95
C GLU A 125 1.48 -2.66 13.90
N CYS A 126 2.13 -3.39 12.98
CA CYS A 126 2.01 -4.84 12.85
C CYS A 126 2.62 -5.58 14.05
N LYS A 127 1.81 -6.37 14.77
CA LYS A 127 2.21 -7.14 15.97
C LYS A 127 1.92 -8.64 15.82
N SER A 128 0.79 -9.00 15.22
CA SER A 128 0.37 -10.37 14.91
C SER A 128 1.32 -11.07 13.94
N ILE A 129 1.17 -12.38 13.81
CA ILE A 129 1.94 -13.17 12.83
C ILE A 129 1.42 -12.81 11.43
N GLU A 130 0.12 -12.72 11.29
CA GLU A 130 -0.63 -12.44 10.07
C GLU A 130 -0.20 -11.09 9.45
N SER A 131 -0.19 -10.01 10.24
CA SER A 131 0.22 -8.68 9.73
C SER A 131 1.71 -8.61 9.39
N LYS A 132 2.55 -9.42 10.05
CA LYS A 132 3.98 -9.54 9.71
C LYS A 132 4.19 -10.33 8.43
N GLU A 133 3.45 -11.42 8.21
CA GLU A 133 3.50 -12.18 6.96
C GLU A 133 3.10 -11.31 5.76
N ILE A 134 2.10 -10.44 5.91
CA ILE A 134 1.72 -9.46 4.87
C ILE A 134 2.89 -8.51 4.57
N LEU A 135 3.53 -7.97 5.61
CA LEU A 135 4.70 -7.09 5.46
C LEU A 135 5.87 -7.79 4.75
N GLU A 136 6.18 -9.04 5.12
CA GLU A 136 7.26 -9.84 4.52
C GLU A 136 6.97 -10.16 3.04
N LYS A 137 5.72 -10.46 2.70
CA LYS A 137 5.30 -10.66 1.30
C LYS A 137 5.48 -9.40 0.46
N GLU A 138 5.13 -8.23 1.00
CA GLU A 138 5.35 -6.96 0.31
C GLU A 138 6.85 -6.71 0.05
N GLN A 139 7.71 -7.00 1.03
CA GLN A 139 9.16 -6.86 0.89
C GLN A 139 9.69 -7.78 -0.22
N THR A 140 9.30 -9.06 -0.19
CA THR A 140 9.71 -10.06 -1.17
C THR A 140 9.31 -9.65 -2.59
N GLN A 141 8.06 -9.20 -2.78
CA GLN A 141 7.59 -8.75 -4.09
C GLN A 141 8.39 -7.55 -4.60
N ARG A 142 8.68 -6.58 -3.73
CA ARG A 142 9.45 -5.37 -4.07
C ARG A 142 10.90 -5.70 -4.43
N GLU A 143 11.50 -6.68 -3.79
CA GLU A 143 12.84 -7.17 -4.12
C GLU A 143 12.87 -7.88 -5.48
N GLN A 144 11.87 -8.72 -5.76
CA GLN A 144 11.74 -9.39 -7.06
C GLN A 144 11.61 -8.38 -8.21
N GLN A 145 10.73 -7.38 -8.06
CA GLN A 145 10.55 -6.32 -9.07
C GLN A 145 11.85 -5.53 -9.34
N LYS A 146 12.66 -5.28 -8.31
CA LYS A 146 13.97 -4.62 -8.45
C LYS A 146 15.01 -5.50 -9.15
N GLN A 147 14.96 -6.81 -8.96
CA GLN A 147 15.85 -7.75 -9.65
C GLN A 147 15.46 -7.88 -11.13
N ASP A 148 14.17 -8.00 -11.41
CA ASP A 148 13.63 -8.09 -12.77
C ASP A 148 13.98 -6.84 -13.60
N SER A 149 13.84 -5.63 -13.01
CA SER A 149 14.20 -4.40 -13.72
C SER A 149 15.69 -4.35 -14.07
N LYS A 150 16.58 -4.68 -13.12
CA LYS A 150 18.04 -4.74 -13.35
C LYS A 150 18.42 -5.75 -14.43
N MET A 151 17.75 -6.90 -14.47
CA MET A 151 17.98 -7.92 -15.47
C MET A 151 17.54 -7.44 -16.87
N SER A 152 16.40 -6.76 -16.95
CA SER A 152 15.89 -6.20 -18.20
C SER A 152 16.81 -5.12 -18.79
N ASP A 153 17.35 -4.22 -17.94
CA ASP A 153 18.32 -3.20 -18.36
C ASP A 153 19.61 -3.82 -18.90
N SER A 154 20.10 -4.87 -18.23
CA SER A 154 21.31 -5.58 -18.64
C SER A 154 21.16 -6.26 -20.01
N LEU A 155 20.00 -6.85 -20.29
CA LEU A 155 19.69 -7.47 -21.59
C LEU A 155 19.58 -6.44 -22.71
N LEU A 156 18.96 -5.29 -22.44
CA LEU A 156 18.85 -4.20 -23.41
C LEU A 156 20.24 -3.65 -23.80
N ILE A 157 21.13 -3.47 -22.81
CA ILE A 157 22.51 -3.04 -23.04
C ILE A 157 23.27 -4.08 -23.88
N ALA A 158 23.11 -5.38 -23.57
CA ALA A 158 23.76 -6.44 -24.34
C ALA A 158 23.28 -6.46 -25.81
N TYR A 159 21.98 -6.32 -26.05
CA TYR A 159 21.40 -6.27 -27.39
C TYR A 159 21.95 -5.10 -28.22
N ASN A 160 21.97 -3.89 -27.66
CA ASN A 160 22.47 -2.70 -28.35
C ASN A 160 23.97 -2.80 -28.68
N ASN A 161 24.76 -3.44 -27.81
CA ASN A 161 26.17 -3.69 -28.05
C ASN A 161 26.41 -4.73 -29.16
N THR A 162 25.53 -5.72 -29.30
CA THR A 162 25.62 -6.71 -30.40
C THR A 162 25.23 -6.13 -31.75
N GLU A 163 24.21 -5.28 -31.83
CA GLU A 163 23.81 -4.65 -33.09
C GLU A 163 24.84 -3.60 -33.55
N SER A 164 25.42 -2.82 -32.63
CA SER A 164 26.49 -1.85 -32.95
C SER A 164 27.75 -2.52 -33.54
N LYS A 165 28.03 -3.78 -33.17
CA LYS A 165 29.15 -4.56 -33.75
C LYS A 165 28.86 -5.13 -35.13
N LYS A 166 27.59 -5.34 -35.50
CA LYS A 166 27.20 -5.83 -36.84
C LYS A 166 27.22 -4.74 -37.92
N VAL A 167 27.02 -3.48 -37.54
CA VAL A 167 26.98 -2.34 -38.49
C VAL A 167 28.40 -1.82 -38.85
N ALA A 168 29.43 -2.30 -38.15
CA ALA A 168 30.83 -1.90 -38.35
C ALA A 168 31.65 -2.86 -39.22
N GLN A 169 31.02 -3.84 -39.88
CA GLN A 169 31.61 -4.74 -40.89
C GLN A 169 31.06 -4.41 -42.28
#